data_AF-A0A3C2CUE5-F1
#
_entry.id   AF-A0A3C2CUE5-F1
#
_cell.length_a   1.000
_cell.length_b   1.000
_cell.length_c   1.000
_cell.angle_alpha   90.00
_cell.angle_beta   90.00
_cell.angle_gamma   90.00
#
_symmetry.space_group_name_H-M   'P 1'
#
loop_
_entity.id
_entity.type
_entity.pdbx_description
1 polymer ?
#
loop_
_entity_poly.entity_id
_entity_poly.type
_entity_poly.pdbx_seq_one_letter_code
_entity_poly.pdbx_strand_id
1 'polypeptide(L)'
;CSVSDFSSMGIRVDEKSLTEQLEIAGQEKRSTLEYHQALLNKELPYTIGGGIGQSRLCMFLLQKIHIGEVQVSVWNEEILSDCRKRNIHLL
;
A
#
# COMPACT_ATOMS: atom_id res chain seq x y z
N CYS A 1 0.68 14.07 -16.50
CA CYS A 1 1.00 12.69 -16.03
C CYS A 1 0.14 12.40 -14.81
N SER A 2 -0.85 11.54 -14.90
CA SER A 2 -1.61 11.16 -13.69
C SER A 2 -2.12 9.73 -13.82
N VAL A 3 -1.18 8.79 -14.03
CA VAL A 3 -1.42 7.41 -13.62
C VAL A 3 -1.42 7.42 -12.10
N SER A 4 -2.60 7.39 -11.49
CA SER A 4 -2.76 7.25 -10.05
C SER A 4 -2.94 5.77 -9.74
N ASP A 5 -2.02 5.20 -8.98
CA ASP A 5 -2.18 3.84 -8.48
C ASP A 5 -3.18 3.85 -7.31
N PHE A 6 -4.32 3.18 -7.52
CA PHE A 6 -5.43 3.10 -6.56
C PHE A 6 -5.45 1.80 -5.77
N SER A 7 -4.79 0.74 -6.26
CA SER A 7 -4.97 -0.60 -5.70
C SER A 7 -3.77 -1.50 -5.98
N SER A 8 -3.36 -2.22 -4.95
CA SER A 8 -2.39 -3.32 -5.06
C SER A 8 -3.05 -4.60 -4.57
N MET A 9 -3.18 -5.58 -5.47
CA MET A 9 -3.86 -6.85 -5.20
C MET A 9 -3.12 -8.01 -5.87
N GLY A 10 -3.37 -9.21 -5.39
CA GLY A 10 -2.85 -10.42 -6.01
C GLY A 10 -3.31 -11.68 -5.32
N ILE A 11 -3.11 -12.80 -6.02
CA ILE A 11 -3.15 -14.13 -5.44
C ILE A 11 -2.04 -14.18 -4.39
N ARG A 12 -2.35 -14.66 -3.18
CA ARG A 12 -1.37 -14.75 -2.11
C ARG A 12 -0.39 -15.89 -2.37
N VAL A 13 0.82 -15.73 -1.86
CA VAL A 13 1.89 -16.73 -1.97
C VAL A 13 1.42 -18.05 -1.38
N ASP A 14 1.75 -19.12 -2.10
CA ASP A 14 1.68 -20.50 -1.62
C ASP A 14 3.01 -20.91 -0.97
N GLU A 15 3.12 -22.15 -0.53
CA GLU A 15 4.27 -22.66 0.23
C GLU A 15 5.56 -22.60 -0.62
N LYS A 16 5.42 -22.94 -1.91
CA LYS A 16 6.53 -22.95 -2.86
C LYS A 16 7.01 -21.53 -3.14
N SER A 17 6.11 -20.64 -3.56
CA SER A 17 6.46 -19.25 -3.87
C SER A 17 6.92 -18.47 -2.65
N LEU A 18 6.41 -18.78 -1.45
CA LEU A 18 6.92 -18.20 -0.21
C LEU A 18 8.39 -18.60 0.00
N THR A 19 8.72 -19.88 -0.15
CA THR A 19 10.10 -20.37 0.02
C THR A 19 11.04 -19.73 -0.99
N GLU A 20 10.66 -19.72 -2.28
CA GLU A 20 11.44 -19.11 -3.35
C GLU A 20 11.65 -17.60 -3.12
N GLN A 21 10.60 -16.87 -2.71
CA GLN A 21 10.70 -15.43 -2.46
C GLN A 21 11.55 -15.10 -1.23
N LEU A 22 11.53 -15.95 -0.19
CA LEU A 22 12.39 -15.78 0.97
C LEU A 22 13.87 -15.96 0.62
N GLU A 23 14.20 -16.91 -0.25
CA GLU A 23 15.56 -17.12 -0.76
C GLU A 23 16.02 -15.93 -1.61
N ILE A 24 15.19 -15.49 -2.57
CA ILE A 24 15.47 -14.31 -3.40
C ILE A 24 15.70 -13.06 -2.55
N ALA A 25 14.96 -12.92 -1.44
CA ALA A 25 15.10 -11.80 -0.52
C ALA A 25 16.25 -11.97 0.50
N GLY A 26 16.88 -13.15 0.60
CA GLY A 26 17.86 -13.48 1.65
C GLY A 26 17.25 -13.39 3.06
N GLN A 27 16.00 -13.82 3.22
CA GLN A 27 15.20 -13.74 4.44
C GLN A 27 14.70 -15.10 4.93
N GLU A 28 15.38 -16.19 4.58
CA GLU A 28 14.98 -17.58 4.86
C GLU A 28 14.71 -17.83 6.35
N LYS A 29 15.38 -17.09 7.24
CA LYS A 29 15.13 -17.12 8.69
C LYS A 29 13.66 -16.83 9.06
N ARG A 30 12.94 -16.04 8.27
CA ARG A 30 11.51 -15.71 8.48
C ARG A 30 10.60 -16.91 8.33
N SER A 31 11.03 -17.97 7.66
CA SER A 31 10.29 -19.23 7.59
C SER A 31 9.93 -19.79 8.97
N THR A 32 10.72 -19.48 10.00
CA THR A 32 10.48 -19.92 11.39
C THR A 32 9.41 -19.14 12.15
N LEU A 33 8.94 -18.01 11.60
CA LEU A 33 7.89 -17.20 12.23
C LEU A 33 6.54 -17.92 12.13
N GLU A 34 5.71 -17.78 13.16
CA GLU A 34 4.41 -18.45 13.30
C GLU A 34 3.56 -18.41 12.04
N TYR A 35 3.34 -17.22 11.46
CA TYR A 35 2.55 -17.06 10.25
C TYR A 35 3.13 -17.84 9.05
N HIS A 36 4.45 -17.85 8.89
CA HIS A 36 5.11 -18.52 7.78
C HIS A 36 5.06 -20.04 7.97
N GLN A 37 5.25 -20.52 9.20
CA GLN A 37 5.08 -21.94 9.54
C GLN A 37 3.63 -22.40 9.26
N ALA A 38 2.62 -21.65 9.70
CA ALA A 38 1.22 -21.98 9.43
C ALA A 38 0.92 -22.07 7.92
N LEU A 39 1.49 -21.16 7.11
CA LEU A 39 1.37 -21.20 5.65
C LEU A 39 2.08 -22.44 5.07
N LEU A 40 3.35 -22.67 5.43
CA LEU A 40 4.15 -23.81 4.94
C LEU A 40 3.54 -25.17 5.35
N ASN A 41 2.88 -25.22 6.51
CA ASN A 41 2.17 -26.40 7.03
C ASN A 41 0.74 -26.54 6.47
N LYS A 42 0.32 -25.66 5.56
CA LYS A 42 -1.02 -25.68 4.91
C LYS A 42 -2.18 -25.51 5.88
N GLU A 43 -1.96 -24.82 6.98
CA GLU A 43 -2.99 -24.53 7.99
C GLU A 43 -3.86 -23.33 7.59
N LEU A 44 -3.37 -22.49 6.67
CA LEU A 44 -4.07 -21.33 6.14
C LEU A 44 -4.68 -21.59 4.75
N PRO A 45 -5.86 -21.03 4.44
CA PRO A 45 -6.49 -21.20 3.13
C PRO A 45 -5.78 -20.39 2.04
N TYR A 46 -5.87 -20.86 0.79
CA TYR A 46 -5.48 -20.04 -0.36
C TYR A 46 -6.43 -18.86 -0.53
N THR A 47 -5.84 -17.68 -0.75
CA THR A 47 -6.60 -16.43 -0.82
C THR A 47 -6.14 -15.56 -1.97
N ILE A 48 -7.05 -14.70 -2.42
CA ILE A 48 -6.74 -13.51 -3.22
C ILE A 48 -7.11 -12.30 -2.38
N GLY A 49 -6.28 -11.26 -2.40
CA GLY A 49 -6.57 -10.06 -1.64
C GLY A 49 -5.75 -8.87 -2.08
N GLY A 50 -6.05 -7.72 -1.48
CA GLY A 50 -5.35 -6.48 -1.77
C GLY A 50 -5.90 -5.33 -0.96
N GLY A 51 -5.41 -4.13 -1.25
CA GLY A 51 -5.83 -2.89 -0.61
C GLY A 51 -6.16 -1.82 -1.63
N ILE A 52 -7.17 -1.00 -1.32
CA ILE A 52 -7.56 0.16 -2.10
C ILE A 52 -7.19 1.41 -1.32
N GLY A 53 -6.45 2.32 -1.95
CA GLY A 53 -6.03 3.58 -1.35
C GLY A 53 -7.21 4.54 -1.21
N GLN A 54 -7.84 4.56 -0.04
CA GLN A 54 -9.06 5.35 0.22
C GLN A 54 -8.90 6.83 -0.13
N SER A 55 -7.89 7.52 0.42
CA SER A 55 -7.65 8.94 0.14
C SER A 55 -7.27 9.20 -1.31
N ARG A 56 -6.56 8.28 -1.97
CA ARG A 56 -6.24 8.40 -3.42
C ARG A 56 -7.51 8.31 -4.26
N LEU A 57 -8.40 7.38 -3.92
CA LEU A 57 -9.70 7.25 -4.56
C LEU A 57 -10.54 8.52 -4.34
N CYS A 58 -10.62 9.02 -3.10
CA CYS A 58 -11.33 10.27 -2.78
C CYS A 58 -10.77 11.47 -3.55
N MET A 59 -9.43 11.63 -3.59
CA MET A 59 -8.77 12.71 -4.32
C MET A 59 -9.11 12.67 -5.81
N PHE A 60 -9.11 11.48 -6.43
CA PHE A 60 -9.49 11.30 -7.83
C PHE A 60 -10.97 11.60 -8.09
N LEU A 61 -11.87 11.01 -7.31
CA LEU A 61 -13.33 11.19 -7.46
C LEU A 61 -13.76 12.64 -7.28
N LEU A 62 -13.13 13.35 -6.34
CA LEU A 62 -13.41 14.76 -6.04
C LEU A 62 -12.56 15.74 -6.86
N GLN A 63 -11.76 15.24 -7.81
CA GLN A 63 -10.84 16.01 -8.66
C GLN A 63 -9.95 16.97 -7.86
N LYS A 64 -9.50 16.53 -6.69
CA LYS A 64 -8.56 17.27 -5.84
C LYS A 64 -7.15 17.18 -6.41
N ILE A 65 -6.38 18.24 -6.20
CA ILE A 65 -5.03 18.40 -6.75
C ILE A 65 -4.00 17.82 -5.78
N HIS A 66 -4.29 17.86 -4.48
CA HIS A 66 -3.41 17.36 -3.43
C HIS A 66 -4.15 16.41 -2.48
N ILE A 67 -3.50 15.32 -2.08
CA ILE A 67 -4.13 14.31 -1.21
C ILE A 67 -4.49 14.87 0.18
N GLY A 68 -3.78 15.90 0.62
CA GLY A 68 -4.08 16.63 1.85
C GLY A 68 -5.42 17.38 1.82
N GLU A 69 -6.08 17.55 0.67
CA GLU A 69 -7.43 18.10 0.59
C GLU A 69 -8.52 17.12 1.07
N VAL A 70 -8.17 15.83 1.21
CA VAL A 70 -9.08 14.76 1.64
C VAL A 70 -8.54 13.94 2.81
N GLN A 71 -7.32 14.23 3.29
CA GLN A 71 -6.67 13.52 4.38
C GLN A 71 -5.87 14.50 5.25
N VAL A 72 -6.14 14.49 6.56
CA VAL A 72 -5.32 15.22 7.55
C VAL A 72 -3.96 14.55 7.66
N SER A 73 -2.89 15.32 7.45
CA SER A 73 -1.52 14.83 7.51
C SER A 73 -0.54 15.98 7.77
N VAL A 74 0.72 15.64 8.00
CA VAL A 74 1.81 16.60 8.06
C VAL A 74 2.42 16.82 6.68
N TRP A 75 2.79 18.07 6.40
CA TRP A 75 3.42 18.51 5.15
C TRP A 75 4.54 19.49 5.49
N ASN A 76 5.59 19.55 4.68
CA ASN A 76 6.67 20.52 4.90
C ASN A 76 6.22 21.95 4.53
N GLU A 77 6.95 22.95 5.01
CA GLU A 77 6.61 24.37 4.78
C GLU A 77 6.56 24.74 3.29
N GLU A 78 7.38 24.11 2.46
CA GLU A 78 7.37 24.30 1.01
C GLU A 78 6.01 23.91 0.40
N ILE A 79 5.52 22.71 0.70
CA ILE A 79 4.21 22.21 0.23
C ILE A 79 3.08 23.09 0.77
N LEU A 80 3.14 23.48 2.04
CA LEU A 80 2.12 24.35 2.65
C LEU A 80 2.08 25.72 1.95
N SER A 81 3.24 26.33 1.74
CA SER A 81 3.38 27.60 1.02
C SER A 81 2.83 27.49 -0.41
N ASP A 82 3.20 26.45 -1.14
CA ASP A 82 2.80 26.30 -2.54
C ASP A 82 1.32 25.97 -2.70
N CYS A 83 0.75 25.17 -1.79
CA CYS A 83 -0.69 24.93 -1.74
C CYS A 83 -1.44 26.24 -1.46
N ARG A 84 -0.99 27.05 -0.50
CA ARG A 84 -1.59 28.37 -0.22
C ARG A 84 -1.52 29.31 -1.41
N LYS A 85 -0.36 29.42 -2.08
CA LYS A 85 -0.20 30.25 -3.29
C LYS A 85 -1.14 29.83 -4.43
N ARG A 86 -1.44 28.54 -4.52
CA ARG A 86 -2.33 27.94 -5.53
C ARG A 86 -3.80 27.85 -5.08
N ASN A 87 -4.14 28.43 -3.93
CA ASN A 87 -5.47 28.38 -3.31
C ASN A 87 -5.99 26.93 -3.10
N ILE A 88 -5.08 26.00 -2.80
CA ILE A 88 -5.37 24.61 -2.46
C ILE A 88 -5.54 24.53 -0.93
N HIS A 89 -6.72 24.12 -0.48
CA HIS A 89 -7.05 24.02 0.94
C HIS A 89 -6.80 22.61 1.48
N LEU A 90 -5.81 22.48 2.36
CA LEU A 90 -5.48 21.22 3.04
C LEU A 90 -6.27 21.10 4.35
N LEU A 91 -6.68 19.88 4.70
CA LEU A 91 -7.36 19.53 5.96
C LEU A 91 -6.40 19.45 7.15
#